data_AF-A3Y6I5-F1
#
_entry.id   AF-A3Y6I5-F1
#
_cell.length_a   1.000
_cell.length_b   1.000
_cell.length_c   1.000
_cell.angle_alpha   90.00
_cell.angle_beta   90.00
_cell.angle_gamma   90.00
#
_symmetry.space_group_name_H-M   'P 1'
#
loop_
_entity.id
_entity.type
_entity.pdbx_description
1 polymer ?
#
loop_
_entity_poly.entity_id
_entity_poly.type
_entity_poly.pdbx_seq_one_letter_code
_entity_poly.pdbx_strand_id
1 'polypeptide(L)'
;MLKKAPGFIDNPLHKIVITPSNTTAKVSYEGHVIAMSSHLLILDEAGLSKVVYIPVKDIKMSLLAENQHKTYCPYKGHASYWSLMLEKKTIENLAWGYKSPFLECESLINHLAFYQNKVEIELIG
;
A
#
# COMPACT_ATOMS: atom_id res chain seq x y z
N MET A 1 -21.05 -4.22 4.60
CA MET A 1 -20.85 -4.77 3.24
C MET A 1 -20.06 -3.76 2.43
N LEU A 2 -19.03 -4.18 1.69
CA LEU A 2 -18.27 -3.29 0.81
C LEU A 2 -19.13 -2.83 -0.38
N LYS A 3 -18.83 -1.66 -0.94
CA LYS A 3 -19.51 -1.11 -2.12
C LYS A 3 -18.71 -1.44 -3.37
N LYS A 4 -19.37 -1.58 -4.52
CA LYS A 4 -18.70 -1.62 -5.83
C LYS A 4 -18.09 -0.26 -6.16
N ALA A 5 -16.97 -0.27 -6.87
CA ALA A 5 -16.31 0.96 -7.26
C ALA A 5 -17.07 1.68 -8.38
N PRO A 6 -17.37 2.98 -8.23
CA PRO A 6 -18.02 3.76 -9.30
C PRO A 6 -17.12 3.92 -10.53
N GLY A 7 -15.79 3.89 -10.38
CA GLY A 7 -14.87 4.06 -11.50
C GLY A 7 -15.05 3.02 -12.62
N PHE A 8 -15.46 1.79 -12.29
CA PHE A 8 -15.73 0.77 -13.30
C PHE A 8 -17.08 0.95 -14.01
N ILE A 9 -17.99 1.77 -13.47
CA ILE A 9 -19.23 2.15 -14.16
C ILE A 9 -18.88 3.13 -15.29
N ASP A 10 -18.06 4.14 -14.97
CA ASP A 10 -17.67 5.19 -15.91
C ASP A 10 -16.63 4.71 -16.93
N ASN A 11 -15.74 3.80 -16.52
CA ASN A 11 -14.74 3.18 -17.39
C ASN A 11 -14.67 1.66 -17.19
N PRO A 12 -15.58 0.89 -17.84
CA PRO A 12 -15.67 -0.56 -17.67
C PRO A 12 -14.44 -1.34 -18.16
N LEU A 13 -13.60 -0.73 -18.99
CA LEU A 13 -12.41 -1.37 -19.54
C LEU A 13 -11.15 -1.11 -18.68
N HIS A 14 -11.25 -0.26 -17.65
CA HIS A 14 -10.15 -0.08 -16.69
C HIS A 14 -9.85 -1.40 -15.99
N LYS A 15 -8.57 -1.73 -15.84
CA LYS A 15 -8.14 -2.99 -15.23
C LYS A 15 -7.25 -2.72 -14.03
N ILE A 16 -7.64 -3.30 -12.91
CA ILE A 16 -6.81 -3.46 -11.71
C ILE A 16 -6.72 -4.96 -11.46
N VAL A 17 -5.51 -5.47 -11.39
CA VAL A 17 -5.22 -6.87 -11.10
C VAL A 17 -4.36 -6.91 -9.84
N ILE A 18 -4.82 -7.68 -8.84
CA ILE A 18 -4.09 -7.86 -7.58
C ILE A 18 -3.73 -9.33 -7.46
N THR A 19 -2.44 -9.65 -7.48
CA THR A 19 -1.95 -11.03 -7.44
C THR A 19 -1.01 -11.26 -6.25
N PRO A 20 -1.12 -12.40 -5.55
CA PRO A 20 -0.12 -12.78 -4.56
C PRO A 20 1.24 -13.01 -5.20
N SER A 21 2.31 -12.70 -4.48
CA SER A 21 3.68 -13.01 -4.85
C SER A 21 4.43 -13.64 -3.68
N ASN A 22 5.24 -14.65 -3.98
CA ASN A 22 6.10 -15.36 -3.01
C ASN A 22 7.51 -14.76 -2.94
N THR A 23 7.81 -13.71 -3.72
CA THR A 23 9.05 -12.95 -3.58
C THR A 23 9.10 -12.30 -2.21
N THR A 24 10.28 -12.19 -1.61
CA THR A 24 10.45 -11.45 -0.36
C THR A 24 10.70 -9.98 -0.66
N ALA A 25 9.94 -9.07 -0.06
CA ALA A 25 10.25 -7.65 -0.07
C ALA A 25 10.85 -7.24 1.27
N LYS A 26 11.91 -6.44 1.25
CA LYS A 26 12.45 -5.71 2.40
C LYS A 26 12.29 -4.21 2.13
N VAL A 27 11.67 -3.50 3.07
CA VAL A 27 11.49 -2.04 3.02
C VAL A 27 12.32 -1.39 4.11
N SER A 28 13.20 -0.47 3.71
CA SER A 28 14.07 0.28 4.62
C SER A 28 14.02 1.78 4.40
N TYR A 29 14.27 2.53 5.46
CA TYR A 29 14.51 3.98 5.42
C TYR A 29 15.85 4.27 6.09
N GLU A 30 16.83 4.84 5.37
CA GLU A 30 18.17 5.14 5.89
C GLU A 30 18.77 3.94 6.67
N GLY A 31 18.71 2.74 6.10
CA GLY A 31 19.18 1.48 6.71
C GLY A 31 18.27 0.86 7.78
N HIS A 32 17.21 1.55 8.23
CA HIS A 32 16.27 1.01 9.21
C HIS A 32 15.18 0.20 8.51
N VAL A 33 15.14 -1.12 8.74
CA VAL A 33 14.10 -1.99 8.19
C VAL A 33 12.76 -1.69 8.87
N ILE A 34 11.77 -1.29 8.07
CA ILE A 34 10.40 -0.96 8.50
C ILE A 34 9.45 -2.13 8.26
N ALA A 35 9.67 -2.88 7.17
CA ALA A 35 8.87 -4.05 6.84
C ALA A 35 9.70 -5.11 6.12
N MET A 36 9.36 -6.38 6.30
CA MET A 36 9.92 -7.48 5.53
C MET A 36 8.90 -8.61 5.43
N SER A 37 8.55 -9.03 4.22
CA SER A 37 7.49 -10.02 4.00
C SER A 37 7.72 -10.84 2.75
N SER A 38 7.34 -12.12 2.80
CA SER A 38 7.22 -13.02 1.64
C SER A 38 5.76 -13.26 1.21
N HIS A 39 4.80 -12.51 1.78
CA HIS A 39 3.37 -12.64 1.53
C HIS A 39 2.84 -11.36 0.87
N LEU A 40 3.37 -11.04 -0.30
CA LEU A 40 3.09 -9.77 -0.97
C LEU A 40 1.82 -9.84 -1.79
N LEU A 41 1.15 -8.71 -1.92
CA LEU A 41 0.21 -8.47 -3.01
C LEU A 41 0.84 -7.49 -4.01
N ILE A 42 0.80 -7.84 -5.29
CA ILE A 42 1.24 -6.96 -6.38
C ILE A 42 0.00 -6.42 -7.05
N LEU A 43 -0.15 -5.10 -7.03
CA LEU A 43 -1.20 -4.40 -7.76
C LEU A 43 -0.63 -3.93 -9.09
N ASP A 44 -1.26 -4.37 -10.19
CA ASP A 44 -1.02 -3.94 -11.55
C ASP A 44 -2.25 -3.16 -12.04
N GLU A 45 -2.03 -1.90 -12.41
CA GLU A 45 -3.07 -1.00 -12.89
C GLU A 45 -2.59 -0.36 -14.20
N ALA A 46 -3.42 -0.47 -15.23
CA ALA A 46 -3.02 -0.10 -16.58
C ALA A 46 -2.46 1.33 -16.67
N GLY A 47 -1.25 1.46 -17.23
CA GLY A 47 -0.56 2.74 -17.40
C GLY A 47 0.22 3.23 -16.17
N LEU A 48 0.25 2.47 -15.08
CA LEU A 48 1.00 2.80 -13.86
C LEU A 48 2.06 1.73 -13.54
N SER A 49 3.08 2.13 -12.79
CA SER A 49 4.05 1.18 -12.24
C SER A 49 3.37 0.27 -11.21
N LYS A 50 3.77 -1.01 -11.20
CA LYS A 50 3.30 -1.99 -10.22
C LYS A 50 3.59 -1.53 -8.79
N VAL A 51 2.64 -1.77 -7.90
CA VAL A 51 2.72 -1.41 -6.48
C VAL A 51 2.79 -2.67 -5.63
N VAL A 52 3.77 -2.74 -4.74
CA VAL A 52 3.91 -3.81 -3.75
C VAL A 52 3.16 -3.42 -2.48
N TYR A 53 2.22 -4.28 -2.09
CA TYR A 53 1.47 -4.19 -0.85
C TYR A 53 1.98 -5.26 0.12
N ILE A 54 2.33 -4.82 1.32
CA ILE A 54 2.85 -5.66 2.40
C ILE A 54 1.75 -5.80 3.47
N PRO A 55 1.48 -7.02 3.96
CA PRO A 55 0.49 -7.22 5.01
C PRO A 55 0.94 -6.53 6.30
N VAL A 56 0.02 -5.86 6.98
CA VAL A 56 0.29 -5.06 8.19
C VAL A 56 1.01 -5.86 9.28
N LYS A 57 0.75 -7.18 9.38
CA LYS A 57 1.43 -8.08 10.34
C LYS A 57 2.95 -8.17 10.15
N ASP A 58 3.45 -7.88 8.95
CA ASP A 58 4.87 -7.95 8.59
C ASP A 58 5.52 -6.55 8.55
N ILE A 59 4.79 -5.53 9.03
CA ILE A 59 5.23 -4.13 9.13
C ILE A 59 5.44 -3.80 10.61
N LYS A 60 6.53 -3.11 10.94
CA LYS A 60 6.78 -2.57 12.28
C LYS A 60 5.87 -1.37 12.55
N MET A 61 4.58 -1.62 12.76
CA MET A 61 3.57 -0.59 12.97
C MET A 61 3.84 0.31 14.18
N SER A 62 4.65 -0.14 15.15
CA SER A 62 5.11 0.70 16.27
C SER A 62 5.96 1.90 15.83
N LEU A 63 6.51 1.88 14.60
CA LEU A 63 7.23 2.99 14.00
C LEU A 63 6.33 3.90 13.17
N LEU A 64 5.06 3.54 12.95
CA LEU A 64 4.16 4.23 12.04
C LEU A 64 2.99 4.85 12.80
N ALA A 65 2.70 6.12 12.51
CA ALA A 65 1.50 6.81 12.98
C ALA A 65 0.59 7.12 11.80
N GLU A 66 -0.68 6.72 11.86
CA GLU A 66 -1.67 7.17 10.89
C GLU A 66 -1.88 8.69 11.04
N ASN A 67 -2.03 9.38 9.93
CA ASN A 67 -2.32 10.81 9.93
C ASN A 67 -3.68 11.12 9.27
N GLN A 68 -4.07 12.39 9.29
CA GLN A 68 -5.38 12.83 8.79
C GLN A 68 -5.44 12.97 7.26
N HIS A 69 -4.31 12.84 6.55
CA HIS A 69 -4.28 12.95 5.10
C HIS A 69 -5.06 11.79 4.48
N LYS A 70 -5.92 12.12 3.52
CA LYS A 70 -6.70 11.14 2.76
C LYS A 70 -6.78 11.60 1.32
N THR A 71 -6.73 10.63 0.42
CA THR A 71 -7.03 10.82 -1.01
C THR A 71 -8.14 9.87 -1.40
N TYR A 72 -8.87 10.23 -2.46
CA TYR A 72 -9.93 9.39 -2.99
C TYR A 72 -9.57 8.89 -4.38
N CYS A 73 -9.73 7.59 -4.59
CA CYS A 73 -9.62 6.93 -5.88
C CYS A 73 -10.98 6.33 -6.25
N PRO A 74 -11.55 6.63 -7.43
CA PRO A 74 -12.86 6.10 -7.83
C PRO A 74 -12.87 4.58 -8.00
N TYR A 75 -11.71 3.94 -8.11
CA TYR A 75 -11.58 2.48 -8.23
C TYR A 75 -11.29 1.75 -6.92
N LYS A 76 -10.64 2.43 -5.96
CA LYS A 76 -10.12 1.79 -4.73
C LYS A 76 -10.72 2.34 -3.44
N GLY A 77 -11.37 3.49 -3.47
CA GLY A 77 -11.93 4.16 -2.29
C GLY A 77 -10.98 5.17 -1.67
N HIS A 78 -11.11 5.40 -0.36
CA HIS A 78 -10.27 6.35 0.37
C HIS A 78 -8.97 5.71 0.84
N ALA A 79 -7.82 6.26 0.43
CA ALA A 79 -6.54 5.90 0.98
C ALA A 79 -6.32 6.60 2.33
N SER A 80 -5.86 5.84 3.32
CA SER A 80 -5.27 6.33 4.56
C SER A 80 -3.75 6.38 4.41
N TYR A 81 -3.10 7.25 5.19
CA TYR A 81 -1.66 7.46 5.14
C TYR A 81 -1.03 7.34 6.52
N TRP A 82 0.21 6.86 6.53
CA TRP A 82 1.04 6.70 7.71
C TRP A 82 2.37 7.40 7.55
N SER A 83 2.80 8.06 8.61
CA SER A 83 4.09 8.73 8.73
C SER A 83 5.03 7.87 9.56
N LEU A 84 6.30 7.80 9.15
CA LEU A 84 7.35 7.13 9.94
C LEU A 84 7.78 8.05 11.07
N MET A 85 7.72 7.55 12.30
CA MET A 85 8.11 8.24 13.52
C MET A 85 9.45 7.71 14.01
N LEU A 86 10.51 8.51 13.87
CA LEU A 86 11.82 8.26 14.45
C LEU A 86 12.09 9.30 15.55
N GLU A 87 12.99 9.01 16.48
CA GLU A 87 13.25 9.85 17.66
C GLU A 87 13.48 11.34 17.33
N LYS A 88 14.09 11.64 16.18
CA LYS A 88 14.46 13.00 15.78
C LYS A 88 13.84 13.44 14.45
N LYS A 89 13.01 12.60 13.82
CA LYS A 89 12.54 12.84 12.45
C LYS A 89 11.21 12.17 12.20
N THR A 90 10.30 12.91 11.56
CA THR A 90 9.07 12.36 11.00
C THR A 90 9.16 12.36 9.49
N ILE A 91 8.84 11.23 8.86
CA ILE A 91 8.71 11.14 7.40
C ILE A 91 7.22 11.07 7.08
N GLU A 92 6.66 12.21 6.71
CA GLU A 92 5.22 12.35 6.46
C GLU A 92 4.76 11.48 5.28
N ASN A 93 3.59 10.84 5.42
CA ASN A 93 2.93 10.08 4.35
C ASN A 93 3.91 9.12 3.64
N LEU A 94 4.66 8.33 4.39
CA LEU A 94 5.65 7.39 3.85
C LEU A 94 4.98 6.12 3.34
N ALA A 95 3.90 5.68 4.01
CA ALA A 95 3.09 4.54 3.61
C ALA A 95 1.63 4.94 3.41
N TRP A 96 0.91 4.16 2.60
CA TRP A 96 -0.53 4.31 2.40
C TRP A 96 -1.21 2.96 2.25
N GLY A 97 -2.53 2.94 2.43
CA GLY A 97 -3.33 1.73 2.27
C GLY A 97 -4.81 2.05 2.29
N TYR A 98 -5.63 1.04 1.99
CA TYR A 98 -7.09 1.19 1.93
C TYR A 98 -7.73 0.41 3.07
N LYS A 99 -8.21 1.12 4.10
CA LYS A 99 -8.90 0.49 5.24
C LYS A 99 -10.30 -0.03 4.88
N SER A 100 -10.96 0.66 3.96
CA SER A 100 -12.29 0.34 3.47
C SER A 100 -12.34 0.47 1.96
N PRO A 101 -11.63 -0.40 1.21
CA PRO A 101 -11.62 -0.34 -0.24
C PRO A 101 -12.99 -0.71 -0.82
N PHE A 102 -13.17 -0.45 -2.11
CA PHE A 102 -14.29 -1.04 -2.83
C PHE A 102 -14.11 -2.54 -3.03
N LEU A 103 -15.21 -3.24 -3.32
CA LEU A 103 -15.30 -4.70 -3.38
C LEU A 103 -14.24 -5.31 -4.31
N GLU A 104 -13.98 -4.67 -5.45
CA GLU A 104 -13.02 -5.11 -6.47
C GLU A 104 -11.56 -5.08 -5.97
N CYS A 105 -11.29 -4.36 -4.87
CA CYS A 105 -9.97 -4.22 -4.27
C CYS A 105 -9.96 -4.67 -2.79
N GLU A 106 -10.91 -5.54 -2.38
CA GLU A 106 -11.06 -5.98 -0.99
C GLU A 106 -9.81 -6.67 -0.42
N SER A 107 -9.00 -7.31 -1.28
CA SER A 107 -7.76 -7.97 -0.88
C SER A 107 -6.70 -7.01 -0.32
N LEU A 108 -6.79 -5.71 -0.60
CA LEU A 108 -5.90 -4.69 -0.06
C LEU A 108 -6.16 -4.35 1.41
N ILE A 109 -7.26 -4.84 2.00
CA ILE A 109 -7.53 -4.69 3.43
C ILE A 109 -6.35 -5.25 4.23
N ASN A 110 -5.93 -4.54 5.27
CA ASN A 110 -4.78 -4.90 6.12
C ASN A 110 -3.44 -5.03 5.36
N HIS A 111 -3.29 -4.32 4.24
CA HIS A 111 -2.02 -4.17 3.55
C HIS A 111 -1.66 -2.70 3.35
N LEU A 112 -0.37 -2.38 3.43
CA LEU A 112 0.17 -1.05 3.14
C LEU A 112 1.19 -1.12 2.01
N ALA A 113 1.24 -0.08 1.19
CA ALA A 113 2.29 0.19 0.22
C ALA A 113 3.16 1.36 0.69
N PHE A 114 4.34 1.49 0.12
CA PHE A 114 5.35 2.48 0.52
C PHE A 114 5.80 3.32 -0.67
N TYR A 115 6.11 4.60 -0.42
CA TYR A 115 6.51 5.52 -1.49
C TYR A 115 7.96 5.25 -1.87
N GLN A 116 8.18 4.71 -3.07
CA GLN A 116 9.51 4.31 -3.57
C GLN A 116 10.51 5.47 -3.62
N ASN A 117 10.06 6.72 -3.66
CA ASN A 117 10.95 7.89 -3.58
C ASN A 117 11.31 8.29 -2.13
N LYS A 118 10.75 7.62 -1.12
CA LYS A 118 11.02 7.86 0.31
C LYS A 118 11.71 6.67 0.98
N VAL A 119 11.52 5.46 0.49
CA VAL A 119 12.10 4.23 1.05
C VAL A 119 12.87 3.47 0.00
N GLU A 120 13.77 2.61 0.46
CA GLU A 120 14.37 1.55 -0.35
C GLU A 120 13.45 0.32 -0.29
N ILE A 121 13.09 -0.22 -1.45
CA ILE A 121 12.35 -1.48 -1.57
C ILE A 121 13.21 -2.46 -2.34
N GLU A 122 13.66 -3.50 -1.66
CA GLU A 122 14.45 -4.58 -2.25
C GLU A 122 13.56 -5.82 -2.42
N LEU A 123 13.52 -6.36 -3.64
CA LEU A 123 12.88 -7.65 -3.93
C LEU A 123 13.96 -8.73 -3.95
N ILE A 124 13.81 -9.71 -3.06
CA ILE A 124 14.74 -10.82 -2.85
C ILE A 124 14.07 -12.09 -3.41
N GLY A 125 14.74 -12.70 -4.38
CA GLY A 125 14.32 -13.93 -5.07
C GLY A 125 15.07 -15.16 -4.61
#